data_AF-A0A8J8GZD7-F1
#
_entry.id   AF-A0A8J8GZD7-F1
#
_cell.length_a   1.000
_cell.length_b   1.000
_cell.length_c   1.000
_cell.angle_alpha   90.00
_cell.angle_beta   90.00
_cell.angle_gamma   90.00
#
_symmetry.space_group_name_H-M   'P 1'
#
loop_
_entity.id
_entity.type
_entity.pdbx_description
1 polymer ?
#
loop_
_entity_poly.entity_id
_entity_poly.type
_entity_poly.pdbx_seq_one_letter_code
_entity_poly.pdbx_strand_id
1 'polypeptide(L)' 'GPQCGTPGNAATPGLLTGLAGIGHGLLRLAAPDAVAPVLLLAAAEAR' A
#
# COMPACT_ATOMS: atom_id res chain seq x y z
N GLY A 1 -1.26 -9.31 -14.55
CA GLY A 1 -1.36 -9.18 -13.08
C GLY A 1 -0.97 -7.78 -12.66
N PRO A 2 -1.12 -7.42 -11.37
CA PRO A 2 -0.66 -6.12 -10.86
C PRO A 2 0.83 -5.89 -11.13
N GLN A 3 1.20 -4.67 -11.52
CA GLN A 3 2.57 -4.29 -11.88
C GLN A 3 3.10 -3.21 -10.95
N CYS A 4 4.36 -3.34 -10.52
CA CYS A 4 5.04 -2.34 -9.70
C CYS A 4 5.42 -1.13 -10.56
N GLY A 5 5.41 0.07 -9.96
CA GLY A 5 5.88 1.32 -10.59
C GLY A 5 7.41 1.48 -10.57
N THR A 6 8.15 0.37 -10.53
CA THR A 6 9.61 0.33 -10.50
C THR A 6 10.16 0.20 -11.93
N PRO A 7 11.44 0.57 -12.18
CA PRO A 7 12.05 0.32 -13.49
C PRO A 7 11.90 -1.13 -13.93
N GLY A 8 11.42 -1.34 -15.15
CA GLY A 8 11.15 -2.68 -15.69
C GLY A 8 10.01 -3.45 -15.00
N ASN A 9 9.16 -2.78 -14.22
CA ASN A 9 8.07 -3.38 -13.44
C ASN A 9 8.56 -4.47 -12.46
N ALA A 10 9.82 -4.39 -12.01
CA ALA A 10 10.41 -5.36 -11.10
C ALA A 10 9.55 -5.53 -9.84
N ALA A 11 9.17 -6.76 -9.51
CA ALA A 11 8.37 -7.05 -8.34
C ALA A 11 9.15 -6.68 -7.07
N THR A 12 8.66 -5.69 -6.34
CA THR A 12 9.28 -5.23 -5.09
C THR A 12 8.26 -5.18 -3.97
N PRO A 13 8.67 -5.35 -2.69
CA PRO A 13 7.75 -5.34 -1.55
C PRO A 13 7.37 -3.91 -1.08
N GLY A 14 7.75 -2.85 -1.81
CA GLY A 14 7.57 -1.47 -1.35
C GLY A 14 6.10 -1.02 -1.24
N LEU A 15 5.83 -0.09 -0.32
CA LEU A 15 4.49 0.49 -0.13
C LEU A 15 4.14 1.51 -1.23
N LEU A 16 5.10 2.29 -1.71
CA LEU A 16 4.81 3.40 -2.63
C LEU A 16 4.73 2.95 -4.09
N THR A 17 5.65 2.08 -4.51
CA THR A 17 5.78 1.64 -5.91
C THR A 17 5.79 0.12 -6.06
N GLY A 18 5.63 -0.62 -4.96
CA GLY A 18 5.70 -2.08 -4.92
C GLY A 18 4.36 -2.77 -4.68
N LEU A 19 4.42 -4.10 -4.58
CA LEU A 19 3.24 -4.96 -4.40
C LEU A 19 2.51 -4.70 -3.07
N ALA A 20 3.22 -4.29 -2.01
CA ALA A 20 2.58 -3.98 -0.73
C ALA A 20 1.62 -2.79 -0.87
N GLY A 21 1.98 -1.77 -1.66
CA GLY A 21 1.10 -0.65 -1.98
C GLY A 21 -0.16 -1.06 -2.72
N ILE A 22 0.00 -1.93 -3.73
CA ILE A 22 -1.13 -2.43 -4.53
C ILE A 22 -2.06 -3.26 -3.65
N GLY A 23 -1.52 -4.20 -2.87
CA GLY A 23 -2.30 -5.00 -1.93
C GLY A 23 -3.01 -4.14 -0.89
N HIS A 24 -2.32 -3.15 -0.32
CA HIS A 24 -2.90 -2.20 0.61
C HIS A 24 -4.08 -1.43 -0.01
N GLY A 25 -3.91 -0.90 -1.24
CA GLY A 25 -4.97 -0.19 -1.96
C GLY A 25 -6.18 -1.08 -2.24
N LEU A 26 -5.96 -2.31 -2.69
CA LEU A 26 -7.04 -3.28 -2.92
C LEU A 26 -7.80 -3.62 -1.63
N LEU A 27 -7.08 -3.85 -0.53
CA LEU A 27 -7.69 -4.12 0.78
C LEU A 27 -8.47 -2.91 1.29
N ARG A 28 -7.94 -1.68 1.14
CA ARG A 28 -8.63 -0.44 1.54
C ARG A 28 -9.89 -0.20 0.70
N LEU A 29 -9.87 -0.53 -0.58
CA LEU A 29 -11.06 -0.46 -1.45
C LEU A 29 -12.14 -1.46 -1.01
N ALA A 30 -11.75 -2.66 -0.58
CA ALA A 30 -12.68 -3.69 -0.15
C ALA A 30 -13.21 -3.46 1.29
N ALA A 31 -12.38 -2.92 2.18
CA ALA A 31 -12.68 -2.78 3.60
C ALA A 31 -12.09 -1.46 4.16
N PRO A 32 -12.66 -0.31 3.81
CA PRO A 32 -12.11 0.99 4.21
C PRO A 32 -12.07 1.18 5.73
N ASP A 33 -12.97 0.59 6.50
CA ASP A 33 -12.94 0.77 7.96
C ASP A 33 -11.89 -0.11 8.67
N ALA A 34 -11.41 -1.16 8.01
CA ALA A 34 -10.48 -2.13 8.60
C ALA A 34 -8.99 -1.87 8.27
N VAL A 35 -8.71 -1.12 7.20
CA VAL A 35 -7.36 -0.99 6.64
C VAL A 35 -6.86 0.43 6.80
N ALA A 36 -5.96 0.76 7.72
CA ALA A 36 -5.60 2.15 8.03
C ALA A 36 -5.15 3.01 6.81
N PRO A 37 -5.46 4.32 6.75
CA PRO A 37 -5.04 5.20 5.65
C PRO A 37 -3.58 5.67 5.83
N VAL A 38 -2.63 4.75 5.70
CA VAL A 38 -1.21 4.97 6.06
C VAL A 38 -0.53 6.09 5.28
N LEU A 39 -1.02 6.42 4.08
CA LEU A 39 -0.48 7.51 3.26
C LEU A 39 -0.80 8.91 3.78
N LEU A 40 -1.72 9.04 4.74
CA LEU A 40 -1.94 10.31 5.44
C LEU A 40 -0.80 10.65 6.39
N LEU A 41 0.09 9.69 6.71
CA LEU A 41 1.23 9.87 7.60
C LEU A 41 0.87 10.58 8.91
N ALA A 42 -0.32 10.29 9.43
CA ALA A 42 -0.76 10.79 10.72
C ALA A 42 0.21 10.32 11.81
N ALA A 43 0.39 11.15 12.84
CA ALA A 43 1.22 10.78 13.99
C ALA A 43 0.75 9.42 14.50
N ALA A 44 1.67 8.46 14.54
CA ALA A 44 1.37 7.16 15.12
C ALA A 44 1.14 7.40 16.61
N GLU A 45 -0.10 7.26 17.07
CA GLU A 45 -0.34 7.03 18.50
C GLU A 45 0.36 5.72 18.83
N ALA A 46 1.50 5.84 19.52
CA ALA A 46 2.15 4.72 20.16
C ALA A 46 1.12 4.12 21.13
N ARG A 47 0.77 2.86 20.89
CA ARG A 47 -0.06 2.09 21.83
C ARG A 47 0.76 1.77 23.07
#